data_AF-A0A0L6UXU4-F1
#
_entry.id   AF-A0A0L6UXU4-F1
#
_cell.length_a   1.000
_cell.length_b   1.000
_cell.length_c   1.000
_cell.angle_alpha   90.00
_cell.angle_beta   90.00
_cell.angle_gamma   90.00
#
_symmetry.space_group_name_H-M   'P 1'
#
loop_
_entity.id
_entity.type
_entity.pdbx_description
1 polymer ?
#
loop_
_entity_poly.entity_id
_entity_poly.type
_entity_poly.pdbx_seq_one_letter_code
_entity_poly.pdbx_strand_id
1 'polypeptide(L)'
;MAQPSSTNQSSSGPMEMMMLDLYAEEVSKGRKADSGFQTSSHWHVAQELCKHFPEVEHVLDANKVKSKLSQGFKKDYDTFLACKDASGFGWDEISCEVTALDAVWDKFLLSHPNAKQFQGTTFPEFQKLGIIFVKQTIWRPKDLPAMALYQEVHAPHASKEDSLATFKIFHNNINTQIFTSITDDGLCTAWLQEKIQESTQLYNSH
;
A
#
# COMPACT_ATOMS: atom_id res chain seq x y z
N MET A 1 18.33 17.91 30.90
CA MET A 1 18.75 16.65 30.27
C MET A 1 17.50 15.82 30.05
N ALA A 2 17.06 15.67 28.80
CA ALA A 2 15.96 14.78 28.43
C ALA A 2 16.54 13.75 27.45
N GLN A 3 16.47 12.48 27.81
CA GLN A 3 16.76 11.35 26.92
C GLN A 3 15.56 11.16 26.00
N PRO A 4 15.72 11.00 24.68
CA PRO A 4 14.67 10.44 23.85
C PRO A 4 14.78 8.92 23.93
N SER A 5 14.02 8.33 24.84
CA SER A 5 13.72 6.90 24.83
C SER A 5 12.49 6.69 23.95
N SER A 6 12.65 6.08 22.78
CA SER A 6 11.70 5.14 22.18
C SER A 6 12.39 4.49 21.01
N THR A 7 13.00 3.34 21.29
CA THR A 7 13.37 2.38 20.26
C THR A 7 12.04 1.87 19.68
N ASN A 8 11.70 2.27 18.45
CA ASN A 8 10.56 1.74 17.70
C ASN A 8 10.74 0.22 17.54
N GLN A 9 10.23 -0.55 18.50
CA GLN A 9 10.18 -2.00 18.42
C GLN A 9 8.91 -2.37 17.65
N SER A 10 9.12 -2.79 16.41
CA SER A 10 8.09 -3.44 15.58
C SER A 10 7.40 -4.53 16.40
N SER A 11 6.07 -4.59 16.30
CA SER A 11 5.25 -5.60 17.00
C SER A 11 5.57 -7.04 16.56
N SER A 12 6.24 -7.20 15.41
CA SER A 12 6.60 -8.46 14.79
C SER A 12 8.08 -8.81 14.97
N GLY A 13 8.38 -10.12 15.09
CA GLY A 13 9.74 -10.62 15.17
C GLY A 13 10.50 -10.53 13.83
N PRO A 14 11.84 -10.72 13.84
CA PRO A 14 12.66 -10.67 12.61
C PRO A 14 12.21 -11.66 11.52
N MET A 15 11.70 -12.82 11.92
CA MET A 15 11.21 -13.84 10.98
C MET A 15 9.89 -13.43 10.33
N GLU A 16 8.94 -12.89 11.10
CA GLU A 16 7.70 -12.34 10.56
C GLU A 16 7.97 -11.20 9.57
N MET A 17 8.91 -10.31 9.89
CA MET A 17 9.29 -9.21 8.99
C MET A 17 9.84 -9.74 7.67
N MET A 18 10.78 -10.69 7.72
CA MET A 18 11.32 -11.31 6.52
C MET A 18 10.25 -12.07 5.73
N MET A 19 9.31 -12.73 6.40
CA MET A 19 8.20 -13.41 5.75
C MET A 19 7.34 -12.42 4.95
N LEU A 20 7.03 -11.25 5.53
CA LEU A 20 6.30 -10.18 4.83
C LEU A 20 7.10 -9.61 3.66
N ASP A 21 8.41 -9.43 3.81
CA ASP A 21 9.28 -8.98 2.71
C ASP A 21 9.26 -9.95 1.52
N LEU A 22 9.41 -11.25 1.79
CA LEU A 22 9.39 -12.27 0.75
C LEU A 22 8.03 -12.34 0.04
N TYR A 23 6.91 -12.19 0.76
CA TYR A 23 5.60 -12.13 0.12
C TYR A 23 5.39 -10.86 -0.70
N ALA A 24 5.88 -9.71 -0.24
CA ALA A 24 5.86 -8.47 -1.02
C ALA A 24 6.70 -8.60 -2.31
N GLU A 25 7.81 -9.34 -2.26
CA GLU A 25 8.60 -9.66 -3.45
C GLU A 25 7.88 -10.64 -4.39
N GLU A 26 7.19 -11.66 -3.88
CA GLU A 26 6.37 -12.55 -4.72
C GLU A 26 5.25 -11.78 -5.42
N VAL A 27 4.71 -10.74 -4.77
CA VAL A 27 3.76 -9.81 -5.38
C VAL A 27 4.40 -9.00 -6.51
N SER A 28 5.58 -8.42 -6.31
CA SER A 28 6.26 -7.63 -7.35
C SER A 28 6.68 -8.48 -8.57
N LYS A 29 6.92 -9.78 -8.35
CA LYS A 29 7.15 -10.78 -9.42
C LYS A 29 5.87 -11.23 -10.15
N GLY A 30 4.70 -10.70 -9.79
CA GLY A 30 3.42 -11.07 -10.41
C GLY A 30 2.93 -12.47 -10.05
N ARG A 31 3.40 -13.05 -8.94
CA ARG A 31 3.05 -14.44 -8.52
C ARG A 31 1.80 -14.51 -7.63
N LYS A 32 1.08 -13.40 -7.50
CA LYS A 32 -0.21 -13.31 -6.82
C LYS A 32 -1.32 -13.08 -7.86
N ALA A 33 -2.24 -14.03 -7.96
CA ALA A 33 -3.46 -13.89 -8.76
C ALA A 33 -4.63 -13.40 -7.88
N ASP A 34 -5.79 -13.18 -8.51
CA ASP A 34 -7.04 -12.88 -7.79
C ASP A 34 -7.42 -14.00 -6.80
N SER A 35 -7.06 -15.25 -7.10
CA SER A 35 -7.25 -16.40 -6.22
C SER A 35 -6.17 -16.55 -5.12
N GLY A 36 -5.21 -15.63 -5.05
CA GLY A 36 -4.10 -15.65 -4.09
C GLY A 36 -2.75 -16.05 -4.69
N PHE A 37 -1.81 -16.38 -3.80
CA PHE A 37 -0.45 -16.79 -4.17
C PHE A 37 -0.39 -18.21 -4.74
N GLN A 38 0.56 -18.43 -5.63
CA GLN A 38 0.87 -19.78 -6.13
C GLN A 38 1.48 -20.66 -5.02
N THR A 39 1.30 -21.98 -5.13
CA THR A 39 1.92 -22.93 -4.19
C THR A 39 3.46 -22.82 -4.17
N SER A 40 4.07 -22.51 -5.31
CA SER A 40 5.50 -22.26 -5.45
C SER A 40 5.97 -21.07 -4.60
N SER A 41 5.16 -20.02 -4.46
CA SER A 41 5.47 -18.87 -3.61
C SER A 41 5.60 -19.29 -2.14
N HIS A 42 4.64 -20.07 -1.62
CA HIS A 42 4.70 -20.55 -0.24
C HIS A 42 5.93 -21.42 0.04
N TRP A 43 6.32 -22.24 -0.95
CA TRP A 43 7.53 -23.06 -0.89
C TRP A 43 8.80 -22.21 -0.88
N HIS A 44 8.88 -21.22 -1.76
CA HIS A 44 10.00 -20.28 -1.82
C HIS A 44 10.17 -19.53 -0.50
N VAL A 45 9.08 -18.96 0.04
CA VAL A 45 9.12 -18.26 1.33
C VAL A 45 9.59 -19.18 2.46
N ALA A 46 9.06 -20.41 2.55
CA ALA A 46 9.48 -21.35 3.58
C ALA A 46 10.97 -21.69 3.47
N GLN A 47 11.47 -21.94 2.25
CA GLN A 47 12.88 -22.24 2.02
C GLN A 47 13.80 -21.09 2.41
N GLU A 48 13.46 -19.85 2.03
CA GLU A 48 14.25 -18.67 2.38
C GLU A 48 14.25 -18.39 3.89
N LEU A 49 13.12 -18.59 4.57
CA LEU A 49 13.05 -18.49 6.03
C LEU A 49 13.94 -19.54 6.71
N CYS A 50 13.87 -20.82 6.30
CA CYS A 50 14.72 -21.87 6.89
C CYS A 50 16.22 -21.63 6.64
N LYS A 51 16.61 -20.98 5.55
CA LYS A 51 18.01 -20.60 5.30
C LYS A 51 18.51 -19.55 6.29
N HIS A 52 17.67 -18.58 6.65
CA HIS A 52 18.04 -17.46 7.53
C HIS A 52 17.79 -17.77 9.02
N PHE A 53 16.88 -18.71 9.29
CA PHE A 53 16.48 -19.18 10.61
C PHE A 53 16.53 -20.72 10.66
N PRO A 54 17.72 -21.34 10.61
CA PRO A 54 17.87 -22.80 10.56
C PRO A 54 17.25 -23.50 11.78
N GLU A 55 17.12 -22.81 12.91
CA GLU A 55 16.48 -23.34 14.12
C GLU A 55 15.00 -23.70 13.92
N VAL A 56 14.32 -23.14 12.91
CA VAL A 56 12.91 -23.46 12.62
C VAL A 56 12.70 -24.42 11.46
N GLU A 57 13.77 -24.94 10.86
CA GLU A 57 13.67 -25.80 9.66
C GLU A 57 12.75 -27.01 9.86
N HIS A 58 12.78 -27.61 11.04
CA HIS A 58 11.97 -28.79 11.38
C HIS A 58 10.52 -28.47 11.73
N VAL A 59 10.20 -27.20 12.02
CA VAL A 59 8.85 -26.76 12.39
C VAL A 59 8.19 -25.89 11.34
N LEU A 60 8.91 -25.35 10.36
CA LEU A 60 8.37 -24.42 9.36
C LEU A 60 8.30 -25.09 7.98
N ASP A 61 7.11 -25.06 7.37
CA ASP A 61 6.87 -25.57 6.01
C ASP A 61 5.93 -24.64 5.24
N ALA A 62 5.77 -24.90 3.94
CA ALA A 62 4.93 -24.08 3.06
C ALA A 62 3.48 -23.94 3.56
N ASN A 63 2.91 -24.97 4.20
CA ASN A 63 1.54 -24.92 4.71
C ASN A 63 1.45 -24.01 5.93
N LYS A 64 2.42 -24.08 6.84
CA LYS A 64 2.48 -23.22 8.03
C LYS A 64 2.70 -21.76 7.67
N VAL A 65 3.61 -21.49 6.73
CA VAL A 65 3.82 -20.14 6.19
C VAL A 65 2.53 -19.63 5.55
N LYS A 66 1.86 -20.42 4.71
CA LYS A 66 0.56 -20.06 4.13
C LYS A 66 -0.51 -19.79 5.21
N SER A 67 -0.57 -20.61 6.26
CA SER A 67 -1.52 -20.45 7.37
C SER A 67 -1.25 -19.14 8.12
N LYS A 68 0.00 -18.85 8.47
CA LYS A 68 0.40 -17.60 9.14
C LYS A 68 0.05 -16.38 8.29
N LEU A 69 0.24 -16.44 6.97
CA LEU A 69 -0.16 -15.38 6.05
C LEU A 69 -1.69 -15.18 6.03
N SER A 70 -2.43 -16.25 5.73
CA SER A 70 -3.87 -16.18 5.47
C SER A 70 -4.74 -16.02 6.72
N GLN A 71 -4.26 -16.43 7.89
CA GLN A 71 -5.04 -16.40 9.14
C GLN A 71 -4.48 -15.42 10.18
N GLY A 72 -3.15 -15.25 10.25
CA GLY A 72 -2.52 -14.30 11.17
C GLY A 72 -2.48 -12.91 10.55
N PHE A 73 -1.55 -12.70 9.62
CA PHE A 73 -1.30 -11.41 9.01
C PHE A 73 -2.54 -10.80 8.34
N LYS A 74 -3.36 -11.61 7.66
CA LYS A 74 -4.61 -11.12 7.07
C LYS A 74 -5.60 -10.62 8.14
N LYS A 75 -5.73 -11.34 9.25
CA LYS A 75 -6.63 -10.95 10.35
C LYS A 75 -6.15 -9.67 11.02
N ASP A 76 -4.85 -9.52 11.22
CA ASP A 76 -4.27 -8.30 11.79
C ASP A 76 -4.51 -7.12 10.86
N TYR A 77 -4.27 -7.30 9.56
CA TYR A 77 -4.54 -6.27 8.56
C TYR A 77 -6.02 -5.88 8.49
N ASP A 78 -6.94 -6.85 8.51
CA ASP A 78 -8.38 -6.56 8.51
C ASP A 78 -8.83 -5.83 9.77
N THR A 79 -8.26 -6.19 10.92
CA THR A 79 -8.53 -5.51 12.18
C THR A 79 -8.02 -4.07 12.15
N PHE A 80 -6.82 -3.85 11.58
CA PHE A 80 -6.28 -2.52 11.35
C PHE A 80 -7.17 -1.68 10.43
N LEU A 81 -7.66 -2.25 9.32
CA LEU A 81 -8.59 -1.55 8.43
C LEU A 81 -9.90 -1.18 9.14
N ALA A 82 -10.44 -2.10 9.94
CA ALA A 82 -11.63 -1.83 10.75
C ALA A 82 -11.41 -0.68 11.74
N CYS A 83 -10.22 -0.56 12.34
CA CYS A 83 -9.86 0.62 13.14
C CYS A 83 -9.85 1.89 12.29
N LYS A 84 -9.18 1.89 11.13
CA LYS A 84 -9.10 3.07 10.25
C LYS A 84 -10.47 3.54 9.73
N ASP A 85 -11.38 2.60 9.49
CA ASP A 85 -12.72 2.90 8.96
C ASP A 85 -13.71 3.30 10.07
N ALA A 86 -13.36 3.09 11.35
CA ALA A 86 -14.22 3.44 12.47
C ALA A 86 -14.15 4.93 12.82
N SER A 87 -15.31 5.52 13.09
CA SER A 87 -15.40 6.93 13.51
C SER A 87 -14.67 7.16 14.82
N GLY A 88 -13.84 8.21 14.86
CA GLY A 88 -13.06 8.60 16.04
C GLY A 88 -11.65 8.00 16.10
N PHE A 89 -11.30 7.14 15.14
CA PHE A 89 -9.93 6.68 14.93
C PHE A 89 -9.20 7.54 13.90
N GLY A 90 -7.89 7.67 14.11
CA GLY A 90 -6.92 8.29 13.23
C GLY A 90 -5.70 7.38 13.04
N TRP A 91 -4.77 7.86 12.23
CA TRP A 91 -3.50 7.19 11.95
C TRP A 91 -2.38 8.21 12.05
N ASP A 92 -1.37 7.93 12.88
CA ASP A 92 -0.14 8.70 12.92
C ASP A 92 0.91 8.04 12.01
N GLU A 93 1.19 8.69 10.90
CA GLU A 93 2.18 8.25 9.91
C GLU A 93 3.61 8.18 10.49
N ILE A 94 3.93 9.03 11.47
CA ILE A 94 5.31 9.13 12.00
C ILE A 94 5.60 7.97 12.94
N SER A 95 4.71 7.72 13.89
CA SER A 95 4.83 6.59 14.83
C SER A 95 4.34 5.26 14.23
N CYS A 96 3.65 5.30 13.10
CA CYS A 96 2.93 4.16 12.54
C CYS A 96 1.94 3.56 13.54
N GLU A 97 1.14 4.41 14.19
CA GLU A 97 0.19 4.01 15.23
C GLU A 97 -1.26 4.37 14.89
N VAL A 98 -2.16 3.49 15.30
CA VAL A 98 -3.60 3.79 15.31
C VAL A 98 -3.89 4.68 16.52
N THR A 99 -4.44 5.87 16.28
CA THR A 99 -4.70 6.86 17.33
C THR A 99 -6.20 7.03 17.56
N ALA A 100 -6.63 7.11 18.81
CA ALA A 100 -8.00 7.44 19.19
C ALA A 100 -8.04 7.83 20.67
N LEU A 101 -9.13 8.45 21.12
CA LEU A 101 -9.37 8.68 22.55
C LEU A 101 -9.65 7.35 23.28
N ASP A 102 -9.30 7.27 24.56
CA ASP A 102 -9.53 6.07 25.39
C ASP A 102 -10.99 5.61 25.36
N ALA A 103 -11.95 6.54 25.44
CA ALA A 103 -13.37 6.22 25.36
C ALA A 103 -13.80 5.61 24.00
N VAL A 104 -13.12 5.97 22.90
CA VAL A 104 -13.34 5.39 21.57
C VAL A 104 -12.77 3.97 21.52
N TRP A 105 -11.55 3.78 22.03
CA TRP A 105 -10.95 2.45 22.18
C TRP A 105 -11.82 1.52 23.03
N ASP A 106 -12.24 1.95 24.23
CA ASP A 106 -13.04 1.15 25.15
C ASP A 106 -14.33 0.66 24.48
N LYS A 107 -15.02 1.54 23.75
CA LYS A 107 -16.24 1.18 23.01
C LYS A 107 -15.94 0.23 21.85
N PHE A 108 -14.88 0.46 21.08
CA PHE A 108 -14.54 -0.34 19.91
C PHE A 108 -14.10 -1.76 20.28
N LEU A 109 -13.35 -1.90 21.37
CA LEU A 109 -12.84 -3.18 21.86
C LEU A 109 -13.93 -4.14 22.36
N LEU A 110 -15.13 -3.63 22.69
CA LEU A 110 -16.28 -4.48 23.02
C LEU A 110 -16.71 -5.37 21.85
N SER A 111 -16.61 -4.88 20.61
CA SER A 111 -16.95 -5.64 19.40
C SER A 111 -15.71 -6.17 18.65
N HIS A 112 -14.54 -5.56 18.86
CA HIS A 112 -13.28 -5.94 18.18
C HIS A 112 -12.15 -6.17 19.18
N PRO A 113 -12.21 -7.21 20.03
CA PRO A 113 -11.23 -7.43 21.10
C PRO A 113 -9.80 -7.62 20.57
N ASN A 114 -9.63 -8.17 19.35
CA ASN A 114 -8.31 -8.34 18.73
C ASN A 114 -7.64 -6.99 18.40
N ALA A 115 -8.38 -5.88 18.33
CA ALA A 115 -7.81 -4.57 18.03
C ALA A 115 -6.95 -4.02 19.18
N LYS A 116 -7.03 -4.63 20.37
CA LYS A 116 -6.24 -4.21 21.55
C LYS A 116 -4.74 -4.21 21.27
N GLN A 117 -4.27 -5.11 20.40
CA GLN A 117 -2.86 -5.18 20.01
C GLN A 117 -2.34 -3.93 19.30
N PHE A 118 -3.22 -3.07 18.78
CA PHE A 118 -2.85 -1.84 18.09
C PHE A 118 -2.92 -0.60 18.99
N GLN A 119 -3.44 -0.72 20.22
CA GLN A 119 -3.55 0.43 21.12
C GLN A 119 -2.20 0.76 21.74
N GLY A 120 -1.62 1.91 21.37
CA GLY A 120 -0.32 2.37 21.86
C GLY A 120 0.84 1.48 21.41
N THR A 121 0.71 0.82 20.26
CA THR A 121 1.70 -0.08 19.69
C THR A 121 1.97 0.29 18.25
N THR A 122 3.25 0.48 17.90
CA THR A 122 3.66 0.73 16.51
C THR A 122 3.37 -0.46 15.62
N PHE A 123 2.83 -0.20 14.43
CA PHE A 123 2.49 -1.22 13.45
C PHE A 123 3.09 -0.88 12.07
N PRO A 124 4.44 -0.78 11.95
CA PRO A 124 5.11 -0.42 10.70
C PRO A 124 4.88 -1.44 9.56
N GLU A 125 4.46 -2.66 9.88
CA GLU A 125 4.21 -3.75 8.94
C GLU A 125 3.03 -3.49 8.00
N PHE A 126 2.15 -2.55 8.37
CA PHE A 126 0.92 -2.24 7.63
C PHE A 126 1.16 -1.93 6.15
N GLN A 127 2.30 -1.29 5.80
CA GLN A 127 2.62 -0.98 4.40
C GLN A 127 2.84 -2.25 3.58
N LYS A 128 3.57 -3.23 4.14
CA LYS A 128 3.82 -4.52 3.50
C LYS A 128 2.53 -5.32 3.39
N LEU A 129 1.73 -5.33 4.46
CA LEU A 129 0.41 -5.96 4.46
C LEU A 129 -0.51 -5.34 3.40
N GLY A 130 -0.43 -4.03 3.18
CA GLY A 130 -1.09 -3.33 2.09
C GLY A 130 -0.68 -3.87 0.71
N ILE A 131 0.63 -3.97 0.44
CA ILE A 131 1.16 -4.55 -0.81
C ILE A 131 0.64 -5.99 -1.02
N ILE A 132 0.63 -6.79 0.04
CA ILE A 132 0.27 -8.20 0.01
C ILE A 132 -1.23 -8.40 -0.18
N PHE A 133 -2.06 -7.72 0.61
CA PHE A 133 -3.49 -8.06 0.75
C PHE A 133 -4.42 -7.13 0.01
N VAL A 134 -4.03 -5.88 -0.26
CA VAL A 134 -4.83 -5.05 -1.15
C VAL A 134 -4.93 -5.81 -2.47
N LYS A 135 -6.15 -5.91 -2.98
CA LYS A 135 -6.36 -6.48 -4.29
C LYS A 135 -5.58 -5.62 -5.25
N GLN A 136 -4.49 -6.17 -5.78
CA GLN A 136 -3.93 -5.65 -7.00
C GLN A 136 -5.02 -5.92 -8.03
N THR A 137 -5.88 -4.92 -8.25
CA THR A 137 -6.46 -4.77 -9.58
C THR A 137 -5.27 -4.94 -10.50
N ILE A 138 -5.28 -6.03 -11.29
CA ILE A 138 -4.28 -6.32 -12.32
C ILE A 138 -3.83 -4.96 -12.81
N TRP A 139 -2.59 -4.56 -12.55
CA TRP A 139 -2.11 -3.23 -12.89
C TRP A 139 -2.19 -3.14 -14.41
N ARG A 140 -3.34 -2.66 -14.88
CA ARG A 140 -3.62 -2.43 -16.29
C ARG A 140 -3.06 -1.03 -16.56
N PRO A 141 -2.59 -0.73 -17.78
CA PRO A 141 -2.13 0.61 -18.12
C PRO A 141 -3.09 1.71 -17.64
N LYS A 142 -4.41 1.48 -17.70
CA LYS A 142 -5.47 2.37 -17.19
C LYS A 142 -5.49 2.65 -15.66
N ASP A 143 -4.78 1.85 -14.86
CA ASP A 143 -4.73 1.96 -13.39
C ASP A 143 -3.39 2.58 -12.92
N LEU A 144 -2.47 2.90 -13.84
CA LEU A 144 -1.38 3.83 -13.55
C LEU A 144 -1.99 5.18 -13.14
N PRO A 145 -1.49 5.85 -12.07
CA PRO A 145 -1.81 7.25 -11.86
C PRO A 145 -1.61 7.96 -13.18
N ALA A 146 -2.57 8.79 -13.60
CA ALA A 146 -2.53 9.42 -14.93
C ALA A 146 -1.19 10.13 -15.23
N MET A 147 -0.50 10.59 -14.19
CA MET A 147 0.87 11.11 -14.22
C MET A 147 1.93 10.11 -14.69
N ALA A 148 1.85 8.84 -14.30
CA ALA A 148 2.81 7.80 -14.68
C ALA A 148 2.63 7.40 -16.15
N LEU A 149 1.39 7.32 -16.64
CA LEU A 149 1.12 7.16 -18.09
C LEU A 149 1.67 8.33 -18.91
N TYR A 150 1.46 9.56 -18.42
CA TYR A 150 2.04 10.74 -19.04
C TYR A 150 3.57 10.67 -19.09
N GLN A 151 4.22 10.32 -17.98
CA GLN A 151 5.68 10.18 -17.94
C GLN A 151 6.17 9.09 -18.89
N GLU A 152 5.50 7.95 -19.00
CA GLU A 152 5.91 6.88 -19.93
C GLU A 152 5.84 7.31 -21.40
N VAL A 153 4.80 8.07 -21.79
CA VAL A 153 4.61 8.54 -23.17
C VAL A 153 5.45 9.79 -23.48
N HIS A 154 5.77 10.62 -22.48
CA HIS A 154 6.34 11.96 -22.70
C HIS A 154 7.64 12.30 -21.92
N ALA A 155 8.19 11.37 -21.13
CA ALA A 155 9.43 11.58 -20.35
C ALA A 155 10.65 12.11 -21.13
N PRO A 156 10.87 11.81 -22.43
CA PRO A 156 12.04 12.35 -23.11
C PRO A 156 11.89 13.83 -23.54
N HIS A 157 10.69 14.43 -23.46
CA HIS A 157 10.43 15.74 -24.08
C HIS A 157 9.66 16.76 -23.21
N ALA A 158 9.14 16.37 -22.04
CA ALA A 158 8.35 17.27 -21.19
C ALA A 158 9.23 18.31 -20.46
N SER A 159 8.84 19.59 -20.51
CA SER A 159 9.48 20.64 -19.70
C SER A 159 9.05 20.57 -18.22
N LYS A 160 9.72 21.33 -17.35
CA LYS A 160 9.35 21.42 -15.93
C LYS A 160 7.97 22.06 -15.75
N GLU A 161 7.66 23.02 -16.60
CA GLU A 161 6.39 23.75 -16.65
C GLU A 161 5.25 22.81 -17.08
N ASP A 162 5.48 21.98 -18.10
CA ASP A 162 4.50 20.98 -18.56
C ASP A 162 4.22 19.94 -17.48
N SER A 163 5.25 19.52 -16.75
CA SER A 163 5.12 18.57 -15.65
C SER A 163 4.28 19.14 -14.50
N LEU A 164 4.47 20.43 -14.18
CA LEU A 164 3.71 21.13 -13.14
C LEU A 164 2.25 21.38 -13.56
N ALA A 165 2.00 21.76 -14.82
CA ALA A 165 0.66 21.93 -15.36
C ALA A 165 -0.12 20.59 -15.33
N THR A 166 0.54 19.52 -15.76
CA THR A 166 -0.01 18.16 -15.75
C THR A 166 -0.34 17.69 -14.32
N PHE A 167 0.49 18.03 -13.34
CA PHE A 167 0.21 17.76 -11.92
C PHE A 167 -1.08 18.43 -11.43
N LYS A 168 -1.27 19.70 -11.77
CA LYS A 168 -2.49 20.44 -11.39
C LYS A 168 -3.74 19.86 -12.07
N ILE A 169 -3.63 19.40 -13.31
CA ILE A 169 -4.75 18.79 -14.06
C ILE A 169 -5.20 17.49 -13.41
N PHE A 170 -4.26 16.61 -13.06
CA PHE A 170 -4.57 15.30 -12.46
C PHE A 170 -4.85 15.36 -10.95
N HIS A 171 -4.61 16.49 -10.29
CA HIS A 171 -5.13 16.73 -8.95
C HIS A 171 -6.67 16.75 -8.92
N ASN A 172 -7.34 16.97 -10.06
CA ASN A 172 -8.77 16.81 -10.19
C ASN A 172 -9.14 15.34 -10.52
N ASN A 173 -9.97 14.74 -9.66
CA ASN A 173 -10.42 13.36 -9.79
C ASN A 173 -11.23 13.12 -11.09
N ILE A 174 -12.03 14.08 -11.54
CA ILE A 174 -12.82 13.97 -12.78
C ILE A 174 -11.90 13.94 -14.00
N ASN A 175 -10.89 14.81 -14.05
CA ASN A 175 -9.91 14.84 -15.14
C ASN A 175 -9.12 13.53 -15.20
N THR A 176 -8.77 12.98 -14.04
CA THR A 176 -8.12 11.66 -13.94
C THR A 176 -9.01 10.56 -14.50
N GLN A 177 -10.31 10.55 -14.16
CA GLN A 177 -11.27 9.58 -14.69
C GLN A 177 -11.46 9.71 -16.22
N ILE A 178 -11.53 10.94 -16.75
CA ILE A 178 -11.67 11.17 -18.19
C ILE A 178 -10.42 10.66 -18.93
N PHE A 179 -9.23 11.05 -18.46
CA PHE A 179 -7.96 10.65 -19.07
C PHE A 179 -7.80 9.12 -19.13
N THR A 180 -8.10 8.43 -18.03
CA THR A 180 -8.02 6.95 -17.95
C THR A 180 -9.12 6.25 -18.76
N SER A 181 -10.19 6.94 -19.16
CA SER A 181 -11.30 6.38 -19.95
C SER A 181 -11.09 6.48 -21.46
N ILE A 182 -10.19 7.35 -21.93
CA ILE A 182 -9.87 7.50 -23.36
C ILE A 182 -8.91 6.36 -23.74
N THR A 183 -9.35 5.51 -24.68
CA THR A 183 -8.60 4.31 -25.10
C THR A 183 -7.78 4.51 -26.37
N ASP A 184 -7.96 5.63 -27.05
CA ASP A 184 -7.20 6.02 -28.24
C ASP A 184 -6.08 7.00 -27.84
N ASP A 185 -4.83 6.63 -28.12
CA ASP A 185 -3.65 7.39 -27.71
C ASP A 185 -3.61 8.80 -28.33
N GLY A 186 -4.13 8.96 -29.56
CA GLY A 186 -4.17 10.24 -30.27
C GLY A 186 -5.17 11.20 -29.64
N LEU A 187 -6.38 10.71 -29.32
CA LEU A 187 -7.41 11.48 -28.62
C LEU A 187 -7.01 11.80 -27.18
N CYS A 188 -6.34 10.87 -26.50
CA CYS A 188 -5.84 11.07 -25.15
C CYS A 188 -4.83 12.22 -25.10
N THR A 189 -3.90 12.23 -26.06
CA THR A 189 -2.90 13.29 -26.22
C THR A 189 -3.53 14.64 -26.53
N ALA A 190 -4.48 14.69 -27.46
CA ALA A 190 -5.16 15.93 -27.86
C ALA A 190 -5.96 16.54 -26.70
N TRP A 191 -6.69 15.71 -25.96
CA TRP A 191 -7.46 16.14 -24.78
C TRP A 191 -6.54 16.72 -23.70
N LEU A 192 -5.39 16.09 -23.44
CA LEU A 192 -4.45 16.58 -22.44
C LEU A 192 -3.84 17.92 -22.85
N GLN A 193 -3.47 18.09 -24.13
CA GLN A 193 -2.95 19.35 -24.67
C GLN A 193 -3.97 20.49 -24.55
N GLU A 194 -5.24 20.22 -24.82
CA GLU A 194 -6.33 21.18 -24.63
C GLU A 194 -6.42 21.62 -23.16
N LYS A 195 -6.35 20.69 -22.20
CA LYS A 195 -6.39 21.02 -20.76
C LYS A 195 -5.16 21.77 -20.27
N ILE A 196 -3.98 21.47 -20.79
CA ILE A 196 -2.76 22.23 -20.50
C ILE A 196 -2.91 23.67 -21.03
N GLN A 197 -3.42 23.84 -22.25
CA GLN A 197 -3.65 25.16 -22.85
C GLN A 197 -4.70 25.98 -22.06
N GLU A 198 -5.83 25.38 -21.69
CA GLU A 198 -6.85 26.01 -20.84
C GLU A 198 -6.25 26.47 -19.49
N SER A 199 -5.45 25.61 -18.85
CA SER A 199 -4.82 25.91 -17.56
C SER A 199 -3.79 27.06 -17.65
N THR A 200 -3.14 27.20 -18.80
CA THR A 200 -2.14 28.24 -19.06
C THR A 200 -2.80 29.58 -19.41
N GLN A 201 -3.96 29.58 -20.06
CA GLN A 201 -4.71 30.80 -20.38
C GLN A 201 -5.30 31.48 -19.14
N LEU A 202 -5.79 30.71 -18.16
CA LEU A 202 -6.29 31.23 -16.88
C LEU A 202 -5.22 31.94 -16.03
N TYR A 203 -3.94 31.61 -16.24
CA TYR A 203 -2.83 32.24 -15.53
C TYR A 203 -2.36 33.55 -16.16
N ASN A 204 -2.57 33.73 -17.48
CA ASN A 204 -2.13 34.91 -18.22
C ASN A 204 -3.22 35.99 -18.35
N SER A 205 -4.41 35.77 -17.81
CA SER A 205 -5.53 36.73 -17.80
C SER A 205 -5.64 37.56 -16.51
N HIS A 206 -4.59 37.58 -15.68
CA HIS A 206 -4.50 38.39 -14.46
C HIS A 206 -3.22 39.22 -14.43
#